data_AF-A0A974WXL6-F1
#
_entry.id   AF-A0A974WXL6-F1
#
_cell.length_a   1.000
_cell.length_b   1.000
_cell.length_c   1.000
_cell.angle_alpha   90.00
_cell.angle_beta   90.00
_cell.angle_gamma   90.00
#
_symmetry.space_group_name_H-M   'P 1'
#
loop_
_entity.id
_entity.type
_entity.pdbx_description
1 polymer ?
#
loop_
_entity_poly.entity_id
_entity_poly.type
_entity_poly.pdbx_seq_one_letter_code
_entity_poly.pdbx_strand_id
1 'polypeptide(L)'
;MDFAFLPEKIKQQLADLEQQDKPICVIRGSGGFNGDPGESYIVPYPGGIYLFDRKFSERDFFGRKADYTDLTELTLDKEQFSAILLLCAGEEERVRLKLSRAEVDNVIALLNFAKRFPEIQELIVDGTDTTVLSGICPKTGFMTLLMFIAAADDAIAEEEQQYLNKLCDNDINLYNTAKDYYEKMKYEELIDKLDLDCQQKLCCLANMFELAMSDGILSSSEQKLIDIFVDRAGIDDSEAETVREVLLLKNQLSAL
;
A
#
# COMPACT_ATOMS: atom_id res chain seq x y z
N MET A 1 -14.65 7.98 -8.24
CA MET A 1 -14.49 7.79 -9.70
C MET A 1 -15.85 7.85 -10.41
N ASP A 2 -15.89 8.15 -11.71
CA ASP A 2 -17.12 7.99 -12.53
C ASP A 2 -17.23 6.55 -13.06
N PHE A 3 -18.45 6.00 -13.14
CA PHE A 3 -18.74 4.68 -13.70
C PHE A 3 -18.19 4.49 -15.12
N ALA A 4 -18.13 5.56 -15.92
CA ALA A 4 -17.53 5.53 -17.26
C ALA A 4 -16.07 5.04 -17.26
N PHE A 5 -15.32 5.22 -16.16
CA PHE A 5 -13.94 4.79 -16.02
C PHE A 5 -13.77 3.36 -15.46
N LEU A 6 -14.86 2.63 -15.19
CA LEU A 6 -14.76 1.23 -14.83
C LEU A 6 -14.19 0.39 -15.98
N PRO A 7 -13.38 -0.64 -15.68
CA PRO A 7 -12.99 -1.65 -16.66
C PRO A 7 -14.20 -2.26 -17.35
N GLU A 8 -14.10 -2.49 -18.67
CA GLU A 8 -15.20 -3.01 -19.48
C GLU A 8 -15.73 -4.36 -18.96
N LYS A 9 -14.83 -5.20 -18.44
CA LYS A 9 -15.20 -6.48 -17.83
C LYS A 9 -16.06 -6.34 -16.57
N ILE A 10 -15.85 -5.28 -15.78
CA ILE A 10 -16.71 -4.99 -14.61
C ILE A 10 -18.06 -4.47 -15.09
N LYS A 11 -18.07 -3.57 -16.07
CA LYS A 11 -19.33 -3.06 -16.66
C LYS A 11 -20.20 -4.21 -17.22
N GLN A 12 -19.58 -5.17 -17.90
CA GLN A 12 -20.28 -6.37 -18.39
C GLN A 12 -20.90 -7.19 -17.25
N GLN A 13 -20.23 -7.34 -16.11
CA GLN A 13 -20.77 -8.02 -14.94
C GLN A 13 -21.91 -7.23 -14.27
N LEU A 14 -21.97 -5.90 -14.46
CA LEU A 14 -22.98 -5.01 -13.90
C LEU A 14 -24.08 -4.61 -14.89
N ALA A 15 -24.05 -5.12 -16.13
CA ALA A 15 -24.88 -4.63 -17.23
C ALA A 15 -26.39 -4.69 -16.94
N ASP A 16 -26.85 -5.77 -16.27
CA ASP A 16 -28.26 -5.94 -15.92
C ASP A 16 -28.70 -4.97 -14.80
N LEU A 17 -27.77 -4.60 -13.91
CA LEU A 17 -28.02 -3.67 -12.80
C LEU A 17 -28.07 -2.23 -13.28
N GLU A 18 -27.18 -1.84 -14.19
CA GLU A 18 -27.13 -0.49 -14.77
C GLU A 18 -28.43 -0.12 -15.51
N GLN A 19 -29.12 -1.11 -16.08
CA GLN A 19 -30.42 -0.89 -16.72
C GLN A 19 -31.55 -0.62 -15.71
N GLN A 20 -31.40 -1.08 -14.46
CA GLN A 20 -32.42 -1.00 -13.42
C GLN A 20 -32.21 0.19 -12.49
N ASP A 21 -30.96 0.41 -12.08
CA ASP A 21 -30.59 1.42 -11.10
C ASP A 21 -29.25 2.06 -11.43
N LYS A 22 -28.96 3.18 -10.77
CA LYS A 22 -27.65 3.83 -10.82
C LYS A 22 -26.81 3.47 -9.60
N PRO A 23 -25.49 3.32 -9.76
CA PRO A 23 -24.61 3.18 -8.61
C PRO A 23 -24.66 4.44 -7.75
N ILE A 24 -24.58 4.26 -6.43
CA ILE A 24 -24.50 5.35 -5.44
C ILE A 24 -23.20 6.14 -5.64
N CYS A 25 -22.10 5.41 -5.87
CA CYS A 25 -20.79 5.94 -6.22
C CYS A 25 -19.94 4.83 -6.86
N VAL A 26 -18.72 5.16 -7.27
CA VAL A 26 -17.70 4.19 -7.66
C VAL A 26 -16.42 4.51 -6.91
N ILE A 27 -15.91 3.52 -6.18
CA ILE A 27 -14.69 3.63 -5.37
C ILE A 27 -13.62 2.73 -5.98
N ARG A 28 -12.44 3.29 -6.23
CA ARG A 28 -11.28 2.54 -6.72
C ARG A 28 -10.24 2.36 -5.63
N GLY A 29 -9.73 1.15 -5.48
CA GLY A 29 -8.58 0.84 -4.64
C GLY A 29 -7.25 1.20 -5.29
N SER A 30 -6.25 1.47 -4.45
CA SER A 30 -4.85 1.59 -4.85
C SER A 30 -4.16 0.23 -5.06
N GLY A 31 -4.86 -0.88 -4.77
CA GLY A 31 -4.38 -2.27 -4.87
C GLY A 31 -5.57 -3.24 -4.91
N GLY A 32 -5.32 -4.52 -4.70
CA GLY A 32 -6.34 -5.52 -4.40
C GLY A 32 -6.90 -5.35 -2.97
N PHE A 33 -7.87 -6.19 -2.60
CA PHE A 33 -8.39 -6.19 -1.23
C PHE A 33 -7.38 -6.77 -0.25
N ASN A 34 -7.47 -6.39 1.02
CA ASN A 34 -6.68 -6.93 2.13
C ASN A 34 -5.16 -6.77 1.98
N GLY A 35 -4.72 -5.81 1.17
CA GLY A 35 -3.30 -5.53 0.93
C GLY A 35 -2.72 -6.28 -0.28
N ASP A 36 -3.51 -7.12 -0.96
CA ASP A 36 -3.04 -7.86 -2.13
C ASP A 36 -2.62 -6.91 -3.27
N PRO A 37 -1.64 -7.33 -4.10
CA PRO A 37 -1.26 -6.57 -5.27
C PRO A 37 -2.36 -6.68 -6.32
N GLY A 38 -2.66 -5.59 -7.00
CA GLY A 38 -3.55 -5.64 -8.14
C GLY A 38 -4.46 -4.44 -8.22
N GLU A 39 -5.70 -4.70 -8.59
CA GLU A 39 -6.71 -3.67 -8.80
C GLU A 39 -7.99 -4.09 -8.10
N SER A 40 -8.67 -3.13 -7.47
CA SER A 40 -9.98 -3.37 -6.88
C SER A 40 -10.93 -2.20 -7.04
N TYR A 41 -12.22 -2.51 -7.01
CA TYR A 41 -13.32 -1.59 -7.17
C TYR A 41 -14.47 -1.98 -6.24
N ILE A 42 -15.11 -0.97 -5.65
CA ILE A 42 -16.36 -1.13 -4.91
C ILE A 42 -17.42 -0.28 -5.62
N VAL A 43 -18.50 -0.93 -6.04
CA VAL A 43 -19.61 -0.32 -6.79
C VAL A 43 -20.92 -0.57 -6.04
N PRO A 44 -21.29 0.31 -5.09
CA PRO A 44 -22.54 0.19 -4.36
C PRO A 44 -23.74 0.59 -5.23
N TYR A 45 -24.78 -0.24 -5.23
CA TYR A 45 -26.11 0.04 -5.76
C TYR A 45 -27.14 0.00 -4.63
N PRO A 46 -28.36 0.55 -4.79
CA PRO A 46 -29.38 0.46 -3.74
C PRO A 46 -29.67 -0.97 -3.26
N GLY A 47 -29.55 -1.96 -4.14
CA GLY A 47 -29.79 -3.38 -3.84
C GLY A 47 -28.59 -4.16 -3.28
N GLY A 48 -27.44 -3.53 -3.06
CA GLY A 48 -26.26 -4.18 -2.46
C GLY A 48 -24.91 -3.59 -2.92
N ILE A 49 -23.83 -4.02 -2.29
CA ILE A 49 -22.46 -3.60 -2.57
C ILE A 49 -21.75 -4.64 -3.43
N TYR A 50 -21.26 -4.22 -4.60
CA TYR A 50 -20.52 -5.10 -5.49
C TYR A 50 -19.02 -4.83 -5.35
N LEU A 51 -18.27 -5.89 -5.06
CA LEU A 51 -16.84 -5.87 -4.78
C LEU A 51 -16.13 -6.61 -5.92
N PHE A 52 -15.12 -5.97 -6.51
CA PHE A 52 -14.33 -6.54 -7.58
C PHE A 52 -12.85 -6.41 -7.25
N ASP A 53 -12.10 -7.48 -7.41
CA ASP A 53 -10.64 -7.43 -7.36
C ASP A 53 -9.99 -8.43 -8.32
N ARG A 54 -8.73 -8.17 -8.64
CA ARG A 54 -7.86 -9.08 -9.38
C ARG A 54 -6.42 -8.83 -9.01
N LYS A 55 -5.58 -9.86 -9.13
CA LYS A 55 -4.12 -9.71 -9.10
C LYS A 55 -3.60 -9.13 -10.41
N PHE A 56 -2.43 -8.50 -10.40
CA PHE A 56 -1.82 -7.98 -11.65
C PHE A 56 -1.56 -9.06 -12.71
N SER A 57 -1.32 -10.30 -12.28
CA SER A 57 -1.15 -11.46 -13.16
C SER A 57 -2.46 -11.96 -13.77
N GLU A 58 -3.62 -11.51 -13.26
CA GLU A 58 -4.93 -11.98 -13.66
C GLU A 58 -5.57 -11.06 -14.70
N ARG A 59 -6.26 -11.66 -15.66
CA ARG A 59 -6.95 -10.93 -16.73
C ARG A 59 -8.37 -10.53 -16.36
N ASP A 60 -9.00 -11.26 -15.45
CA ASP A 60 -10.42 -11.15 -15.12
C ASP A 60 -10.58 -10.69 -13.67
N PHE A 61 -11.67 -9.97 -13.40
CA PHE A 61 -12.03 -9.54 -12.06
C PHE A 61 -12.90 -10.60 -11.41
N PHE A 62 -12.54 -10.97 -10.18
CA PHE A 62 -13.43 -11.72 -9.31
C PHE A 62 -14.45 -10.76 -8.69
N GLY A 63 -15.72 -10.96 -9.03
CA GLY A 63 -16.83 -10.16 -8.54
C GLY A 63 -17.64 -10.89 -7.47
N ARG A 64 -17.99 -10.21 -6.39
CA ARG A 64 -18.91 -10.69 -5.36
C ARG A 64 -19.85 -9.59 -4.88
N LYS A 65 -20.99 -9.98 -4.32
CA LYS A 65 -22.01 -9.06 -3.79
C LYS A 65 -22.11 -9.25 -2.28
N ALA A 66 -22.08 -8.14 -1.54
CA ALA A 66 -22.47 -8.07 -0.14
C ALA A 66 -23.82 -7.36 -0.01
N ASP A 67 -24.74 -7.95 0.74
CA ASP A 67 -26.03 -7.32 1.03
C ASP A 67 -25.89 -6.35 2.21
N TYR A 68 -26.59 -5.21 2.14
CA TYR A 68 -26.55 -4.22 3.23
C TYR A 68 -27.07 -4.77 4.56
N THR A 69 -27.94 -5.78 4.52
CA THR A 69 -28.46 -6.45 5.71
C THR A 69 -27.42 -7.31 6.43
N ASP A 70 -26.36 -7.70 5.72
CA ASP A 70 -25.30 -8.55 6.25
C ASP A 70 -24.09 -7.71 6.69
N LEU A 71 -24.05 -6.43 6.34
CA LEU A 71 -23.01 -5.51 6.77
C LEU A 71 -23.14 -5.22 8.27
N THR A 72 -22.02 -5.38 8.97
CA THR A 72 -21.91 -5.08 10.40
C THR A 72 -21.09 -3.82 10.64
N GLU A 73 -20.11 -3.54 9.77
CA GLU A 73 -19.21 -2.39 9.92
C GLU A 73 -18.84 -1.77 8.57
N LEU A 74 -18.81 -0.44 8.54
CA LEU A 74 -18.22 0.33 7.46
C LEU A 74 -17.42 1.51 8.02
N THR A 75 -16.10 1.37 8.05
CA THR A 75 -15.20 2.34 8.68
C THR A 75 -14.27 2.99 7.65
N LEU A 76 -14.16 4.32 7.68
CA LEU A 76 -13.23 5.09 6.88
C LEU A 76 -12.18 5.73 7.79
N ASP A 77 -10.93 5.28 7.66
CA ASP A 77 -9.77 5.91 8.28
C ASP A 77 -9.06 6.81 7.27
N LYS A 78 -8.95 8.10 7.58
CA LYS A 78 -8.37 9.13 6.72
C LYS A 78 -6.93 9.39 7.13
N GLU A 79 -6.01 9.20 6.20
CA GLU A 79 -4.62 9.65 6.31
C GLU A 79 -4.42 10.94 5.50
N GLN A 80 -3.21 11.52 5.57
CA GLN A 80 -2.85 12.74 4.86
C GLN A 80 -3.03 12.62 3.33
N PHE A 81 -2.59 11.50 2.74
CA PHE A 81 -2.60 11.28 1.29
C PHE A 81 -3.41 10.07 0.84
N SER A 82 -3.81 9.23 1.79
CA SER A 82 -4.51 7.98 1.54
C SER A 82 -5.68 7.84 2.51
N ALA A 83 -6.47 6.81 2.30
CA ALA A 83 -7.47 6.39 3.27
C ALA A 83 -7.62 4.88 3.22
N ILE A 84 -8.14 4.33 4.30
CA ILE A 84 -8.47 2.92 4.41
C ILE A 84 -9.97 2.82 4.64
N LEU A 85 -10.65 2.14 3.72
CA LEU A 85 -12.02 1.70 3.92
C LEU A 85 -12.00 0.26 4.43
N LEU A 86 -12.61 0.03 5.59
CA LEU A 86 -12.89 -1.28 6.13
C LEU A 86 -14.39 -1.57 5.96
N LEU A 87 -14.70 -2.74 5.41
CA LEU A 87 -16.04 -3.27 5.24
C LEU A 87 -16.08 -4.66 5.88
N CYS A 88 -17.04 -4.89 6.78
CA CYS A 88 -17.28 -6.19 7.40
C CYS A 88 -18.71 -6.65 7.05
N ALA A 89 -18.85 -7.84 6.47
CA ALA A 89 -20.11 -8.48 6.16
C ALA A 89 -20.16 -9.88 6.78
N GLY A 90 -21.20 -10.18 7.56
CA GLY A 90 -21.32 -11.43 8.31
C GLY A 90 -20.19 -11.65 9.32
N GLU A 91 -19.90 -12.92 9.63
CA GLU A 91 -18.86 -13.29 10.61
C GLU A 91 -17.45 -13.43 9.99
N GLU A 92 -17.33 -13.67 8.68
CA GLU A 92 -16.06 -14.02 8.03
C GLU A 92 -15.60 -13.04 6.96
N GLU A 93 -16.49 -12.26 6.32
CA GLU A 93 -16.08 -11.40 5.21
C GLU A 93 -15.59 -10.05 5.73
N ARG A 94 -14.26 -9.90 5.76
CA ARG A 94 -13.59 -8.64 6.07
C ARG A 94 -12.79 -8.15 4.87
N VAL A 95 -13.11 -6.94 4.42
CA VAL A 95 -12.50 -6.31 3.26
C VAL A 95 -11.85 -5.00 3.69
N ARG A 96 -10.53 -4.95 3.58
CA ARG A 96 -9.73 -3.74 3.76
C ARG A 96 -9.30 -3.22 2.38
N LEU A 97 -9.64 -1.97 2.10
CA LEU A 97 -9.32 -1.30 0.84
C LEU A 97 -8.50 -0.04 1.12
N LYS A 98 -7.25 -0.01 0.64
CA LYS A 98 -6.48 1.24 0.59
C LYS A 98 -6.91 2.03 -0.64
N LEU A 99 -7.20 3.31 -0.48
CA LEU A 99 -7.63 4.21 -1.55
C LEU A 99 -6.87 5.54 -1.51
N SER A 100 -6.84 6.22 -2.66
CA SER A 100 -6.32 7.58 -2.76
C SER A 100 -7.24 8.56 -2.04
N ARG A 101 -6.68 9.65 -1.51
CA ARG A 101 -7.47 10.76 -0.96
C ARG A 101 -8.58 11.25 -1.90
N ALA A 102 -8.37 11.17 -3.21
CA ALA A 102 -9.36 11.55 -4.23
C ALA A 102 -10.66 10.72 -4.21
N GLU A 103 -10.62 9.52 -3.61
CA GLU A 103 -11.79 8.63 -3.53
C GLU A 103 -12.60 8.81 -2.23
N VAL A 104 -12.13 9.64 -1.29
CA VAL A 104 -12.78 9.83 0.03
C VAL A 104 -14.23 10.31 -0.09
N ASP A 105 -14.53 11.24 -0.99
CA ASP A 105 -15.90 11.74 -1.16
C ASP A 105 -16.86 10.64 -1.65
N ASN A 106 -16.36 9.69 -2.46
CA ASN A 106 -17.16 8.54 -2.89
C ASN A 106 -17.42 7.59 -1.73
N VAL A 107 -16.44 7.38 -0.85
CA VAL A 107 -16.64 6.58 0.37
C VAL A 107 -17.63 7.28 1.32
N ILE A 108 -17.56 8.60 1.46
CA ILE A 108 -18.52 9.38 2.25
C ILE A 108 -19.94 9.24 1.68
N ALA A 109 -20.10 9.23 0.35
CA ALA A 109 -21.41 8.98 -0.28
C ALA A 109 -21.96 7.59 0.08
N LEU A 110 -21.12 6.55 0.09
CA LEU A 110 -21.51 5.21 0.54
C LEU A 110 -21.90 5.18 2.02
N LEU A 111 -21.07 5.76 2.91
CA LEU A 111 -21.36 5.85 4.34
C LEU A 111 -22.68 6.59 4.61
N ASN A 112 -22.95 7.67 3.89
CA ASN A 112 -24.21 8.40 4.03
C ASN A 112 -25.43 7.59 3.56
N PHE A 113 -25.27 6.74 2.55
CA PHE A 113 -26.32 5.82 2.13
C PHE A 113 -26.54 4.71 3.17
N ALA A 114 -25.44 4.17 3.72
CA ALA A 114 -25.44 3.10 4.72
C ALA A 114 -26.24 3.45 5.99
N LYS A 115 -26.31 4.74 6.38
CA LYS A 115 -27.12 5.24 7.51
C LYS A 115 -28.61 4.87 7.49
N ARG A 116 -29.12 4.39 6.35
CA ARG A 116 -30.49 3.85 6.21
C ARG A 116 -30.66 2.47 6.87
N PHE A 117 -29.55 1.80 7.19
CA PHE A 117 -29.50 0.47 7.77
C PHE A 117 -28.93 0.59 9.19
N PRO A 118 -29.78 0.55 10.23
CA PRO A 118 -29.37 0.85 11.60
C PRO A 118 -28.42 -0.19 12.22
N GLU A 119 -28.31 -1.37 11.61
CA GLU A 119 -27.42 -2.45 12.05
C GLU A 119 -25.95 -2.23 11.64
N ILE A 120 -25.70 -1.34 10.67
CA ILE A 120 -24.34 -1.04 10.18
C ILE A 120 -23.69 -0.03 11.12
N GLN A 121 -22.58 -0.39 11.74
CA GLN A 121 -21.75 0.57 12.44
C GLN A 121 -20.91 1.38 11.44
N GLU A 122 -21.25 2.65 11.23
CA GLU A 122 -20.40 3.55 10.44
C GLU A 122 -19.49 4.41 11.31
N LEU A 123 -18.21 4.49 10.94
CA LEU A 123 -17.24 5.34 11.63
C LEU A 123 -16.34 6.07 10.63
N ILE A 124 -16.10 7.35 10.87
CA ILE A 124 -15.07 8.13 10.18
C ILE A 124 -14.01 8.48 11.20
N VAL A 125 -12.80 7.95 11.00
CA VAL A 125 -11.62 8.24 11.82
C VAL A 125 -10.76 9.24 11.04
N ASP A 126 -10.40 10.34 11.69
CA ASP A 126 -9.33 11.22 11.22
C ASP A 126 -8.03 10.70 11.82
N GLY A 127 -7.26 9.98 11.00
CA GLY A 127 -6.04 9.30 11.40
C GLY A 127 -5.01 10.29 11.93
N THR A 128 -4.77 10.20 13.24
CA THR A 128 -3.42 10.42 13.79
C THR A 128 -2.75 9.06 13.75
N ASP A 129 -2.16 8.76 12.59
CA ASP A 129 -1.15 7.71 12.34
C ASP A 129 -1.19 6.53 13.36
N THR A 130 -2.22 5.69 13.30
CA THR A 130 -2.35 4.55 14.23
C THR A 130 -2.59 3.24 13.50
N THR A 131 -1.51 2.49 13.32
CA THR A 131 -1.46 1.06 13.66
C THR A 131 -0.01 0.69 14.01
N VAL A 132 0.41 1.07 15.22
CA VAL A 132 1.56 0.43 15.87
C VAL A 132 1.01 -0.61 16.84
N LEU A 133 0.86 -1.84 16.36
CA LEU A 133 0.70 -2.98 17.24
C LEU A 133 2.12 -3.51 17.52
N SER A 134 2.67 -3.11 18.67
CA SER A 134 3.87 -3.71 19.29
C SER A 134 5.10 -3.89 18.37
N GLY A 135 5.57 -2.82 17.72
CA GLY A 135 6.74 -2.87 16.85
C GLY A 135 7.13 -1.49 16.31
N ILE A 136 8.17 -1.44 15.48
CA ILE A 136 8.51 -0.23 14.72
C ILE A 136 7.47 -0.11 13.60
N CYS A 137 6.81 1.05 13.45
CA CYS A 137 5.88 1.28 12.34
C CYS A 137 6.56 0.97 11.00
N PRO A 138 5.95 0.21 10.07
CA PRO A 138 6.58 -0.15 8.80
C PRO A 138 7.17 1.03 8.03
N LYS A 139 6.49 2.19 8.04
CA LYS A 139 6.98 3.42 7.37
C LYS A 139 8.27 3.94 8.01
N THR A 140 8.33 3.96 9.35
CA THR A 140 9.54 4.35 10.08
C THR A 140 10.66 3.34 9.88
N GLY A 141 10.35 2.05 9.95
CA GLY A 141 11.30 0.96 9.74
C GLY A 141 11.92 1.00 8.35
N PHE A 142 11.09 1.19 7.32
CA PHE A 142 11.53 1.37 5.95
C PHE A 142 12.49 2.56 5.81
N MET A 143 12.16 3.71 6.40
CA MET A 143 13.04 4.87 6.38
C MET A 143 14.37 4.60 7.10
N THR A 144 14.34 3.93 8.25
CA THR A 144 15.56 3.55 8.98
C THR A 144 16.41 2.57 8.17
N LEU A 145 15.81 1.60 7.47
CA LEU A 145 16.52 0.68 6.58
C LEU A 145 17.28 1.43 5.49
N LEU A 146 16.67 2.43 4.88
CA LEU A 146 17.32 3.24 3.84
C LEU A 146 18.42 4.14 4.40
N MET A 147 18.28 4.63 5.63
CA MET A 147 19.37 5.37 6.29
C MET A 147 20.61 4.50 6.51
N PHE A 148 20.45 3.22 6.85
CA PHE A 148 21.58 2.29 6.94
C PHE A 148 22.27 2.09 5.59
N ILE A 149 21.52 2.02 4.49
CA ILE A 149 22.09 1.94 3.14
C ILE A 149 22.84 3.23 2.80
N ALA A 150 22.20 4.39 2.93
CA ALA A 150 22.84 5.69 2.62
C ALA A 150 24.07 5.99 3.50
N ALA A 151 24.13 5.43 4.71
CA ALA A 151 25.27 5.61 5.61
C ALA A 151 26.28 4.46 5.53
N ALA A 152 26.18 3.57 4.53
CA ALA A 152 27.05 2.40 4.41
C ALA A 152 28.55 2.76 4.31
N ASP A 153 28.85 3.93 3.73
CA ASP A 153 30.21 4.48 3.60
C ASP A 153 30.51 5.57 4.66
N ASP A 154 29.95 5.42 5.86
CA ASP A 154 30.15 6.26 7.06
C ASP A 154 29.61 7.71 6.96
N ALA A 155 29.05 8.13 5.82
CA ALA A 155 28.41 9.43 5.65
C ALA A 155 27.29 9.37 4.60
N ILE A 156 26.16 10.03 4.90
CA ILE A 156 25.06 10.22 3.94
C ILE A 156 25.41 11.39 3.02
N ALA A 157 25.49 11.14 1.73
CA ALA A 157 25.72 12.15 0.71
C ALA A 157 24.50 13.05 0.49
N GLU A 158 24.70 14.21 -0.14
CA GLU A 158 23.60 15.17 -0.38
C GLU A 158 22.51 14.57 -1.29
N GLU A 159 22.89 13.78 -2.30
CA GLU A 159 21.96 13.15 -3.24
C GLU A 159 21.07 12.10 -2.56
N GLU A 160 21.66 11.28 -1.70
CA GLU A 160 20.95 10.30 -0.88
C GLU A 160 20.02 10.99 0.13
N GLN A 161 20.49 12.06 0.77
CA GLN A 161 19.66 12.87 1.67
C GLN A 161 18.45 13.45 0.93
N GLN A 162 18.64 13.94 -0.31
CA GLN A 162 17.55 14.42 -1.15
C GLN A 162 16.58 13.29 -1.53
N TYR A 163 17.08 12.08 -1.82
CA TYR A 163 16.26 10.90 -2.08
C TYR A 163 15.40 10.54 -0.87
N LEU A 164 16.03 10.41 0.31
CA LEU A 164 15.37 10.13 1.59
C LEU A 164 14.28 11.17 1.91
N ASN A 165 14.57 12.45 1.71
CA ASN A 165 13.61 13.53 1.91
C ASN A 165 12.41 13.43 0.96
N LYS A 166 12.66 13.17 -0.33
CA LYS A 166 11.58 13.00 -1.34
C LYS A 166 10.69 11.81 -1.02
N LEU A 167 11.28 10.69 -0.63
CA LEU A 167 10.56 9.45 -0.33
C LEU A 167 9.62 9.59 0.87
N CYS A 168 9.99 10.44 1.82
CA CYS A 168 9.17 10.78 2.99
C CYS A 168 8.30 12.03 2.80
N ASP A 169 8.21 12.58 1.58
CA ASP A 169 7.51 13.83 1.29
C ASP A 169 7.91 15.00 2.23
N ASN A 170 9.20 15.05 2.59
CA ASN A 170 9.77 16.01 3.52
C ASN A 170 9.15 15.97 4.94
N ASP A 171 8.59 14.84 5.36
CA ASP A 171 8.12 14.63 6.74
C ASP A 171 9.31 14.57 7.72
N ILE A 172 9.59 15.73 8.35
CA ILE A 172 10.68 15.93 9.31
C ILE A 172 10.52 15.03 10.55
N ASN A 173 9.29 14.77 10.98
CA ASN A 173 9.05 13.96 12.18
C ASN A 173 9.37 12.49 11.90
N LEU A 174 8.94 11.98 10.74
CA LEU A 174 9.30 10.64 10.30
C LEU A 174 10.81 10.50 10.15
N TYR A 175 11.47 11.47 9.51
CA TYR A 175 12.93 11.48 9.34
C TYR A 175 13.65 11.41 10.70
N ASN A 176 13.31 12.30 11.63
CA ASN A 176 13.95 12.33 12.94
C ASN A 176 13.70 11.06 13.75
N THR A 177 12.49 10.50 13.67
CA THR A 177 12.16 9.24 14.34
C THR A 177 12.97 8.08 13.74
N ALA A 178 13.10 8.03 12.42
CA ALA A 178 13.89 7.01 11.74
C ALA A 178 15.39 7.13 12.07
N LYS A 179 15.90 8.36 12.14
CA LYS A 179 17.27 8.66 12.56
C LYS A 179 17.54 8.20 13.99
N ASP A 180 16.60 8.45 14.90
CA ASP A 180 16.68 7.98 16.29
C ASP A 180 16.82 6.45 16.39
N TYR A 181 16.11 5.70 15.53
CA TYR A 181 16.27 4.25 15.45
C TYR A 181 17.62 3.85 14.85
N TYR A 182 18.05 4.51 13.76
CA TYR A 182 19.34 4.27 13.11
C TYR A 182 20.51 4.45 14.10
N GLU A 183 20.47 5.49 14.94
CA GLU A 183 21.53 5.76 15.92
C GLU A 183 21.55 4.79 17.11
N LYS A 184 20.42 4.13 17.42
CA LYS A 184 20.26 3.32 18.64
C LYS A 184 20.24 1.81 18.40
N MET A 185 19.93 1.38 17.19
CA MET A 185 19.74 -0.04 16.85
C MET A 185 20.82 -0.54 15.90
N LYS A 186 21.01 -1.86 15.90
CA LYS A 186 21.78 -2.51 14.84
C LYS A 186 20.89 -2.81 13.65
N TYR A 187 21.47 -2.82 12.46
CA TYR A 187 20.75 -3.08 11.21
C TYR A 187 19.98 -4.40 11.25
N GLU A 188 20.63 -5.45 11.73
CA GLU A 188 20.03 -6.77 11.84
C GLU A 188 18.89 -6.83 12.86
N GLU A 189 19.05 -6.13 13.99
CA GLU A 189 18.01 -6.03 15.02
C GLU A 189 16.78 -5.27 14.50
N LEU A 190 16.99 -4.26 13.65
CA LEU A 190 15.90 -3.57 12.98
C LEU A 190 15.10 -4.55 12.12
N ILE A 191 15.77 -5.30 11.24
CA ILE A 191 15.11 -6.24 10.33
C ILE A 191 14.28 -7.27 11.11
N ASP A 192 14.84 -7.84 12.18
CA ASP A 192 14.16 -8.84 13.01
C ASP A 192 12.89 -8.29 13.71
N LYS A 193 12.78 -6.95 13.87
CA LYS A 193 11.63 -6.29 14.51
C LYS A 193 10.59 -5.76 13.52
N LEU A 194 10.87 -5.79 12.21
CA LEU A 194 9.93 -5.30 11.21
C LEU A 194 8.95 -6.41 10.82
N ASP A 195 7.67 -6.17 11.06
CA ASP A 195 6.58 -7.01 10.58
C ASP A 195 6.21 -6.57 9.16
N LEU A 196 6.97 -7.09 8.19
CA LEU A 196 6.75 -6.84 6.76
C LEU A 196 6.15 -8.05 6.08
N ASP A 197 5.11 -7.82 5.28
CA ASP A 197 4.65 -8.84 4.33
C ASP A 197 5.66 -9.03 3.17
N CYS A 198 5.46 -10.09 2.37
CA CYS A 198 6.35 -10.41 1.25
C CYS A 198 6.52 -9.23 0.27
N GLN A 199 5.47 -8.47 0.03
CA GLN A 199 5.50 -7.38 -0.94
C GLN A 199 6.22 -6.17 -0.39
N GLN A 200 6.00 -5.85 0.88
CA GLN A 200 6.71 -4.81 1.58
C GLN A 200 8.21 -5.08 1.62
N LYS A 201 8.63 -6.34 1.80
CA LYS A 201 10.03 -6.75 1.72
C LYS A 201 10.64 -6.47 0.34
N LEU A 202 9.94 -6.86 -0.73
CA LEU A 202 10.39 -6.60 -2.10
C LEU A 202 10.41 -5.09 -2.42
N CYS A 203 9.44 -4.33 -1.92
CA CYS A 203 9.45 -2.87 -2.02
C CYS A 203 10.65 -2.25 -1.29
N CYS A 204 10.97 -2.72 -0.08
CA CYS A 204 12.17 -2.28 0.65
C CYS A 204 13.42 -2.56 -0.18
N LEU A 205 13.58 -3.79 -0.66
CA LEU A 205 14.73 -4.21 -1.48
C LEU A 205 14.89 -3.36 -2.73
N ALA A 206 13.81 -3.08 -3.46
CA ALA A 206 13.85 -2.26 -4.65
C ALA A 206 14.32 -0.82 -4.37
N ASN A 207 13.86 -0.21 -3.28
CA ASN A 207 14.29 1.13 -2.88
C ASN A 207 15.72 1.14 -2.35
N MET A 208 16.18 0.08 -1.68
CA MET A 208 17.59 -0.05 -1.28
C MET A 208 18.51 -0.07 -2.50
N PHE A 209 18.18 -0.87 -3.52
CA PHE A 209 18.93 -0.88 -4.78
C PHE A 209 18.88 0.45 -5.51
N GLU A 210 17.73 1.13 -5.56
CA GLU A 210 17.64 2.44 -6.22
C GLU A 210 18.47 3.50 -5.51
N LEU A 211 18.45 3.53 -4.17
CA LEU A 211 19.28 4.42 -3.36
C LEU A 211 20.77 4.12 -3.54
N ALA A 212 21.16 2.85 -3.42
CA ALA A 212 22.54 2.40 -3.54
C ALA A 212 23.11 2.47 -4.97
N MET A 213 22.28 2.81 -5.95
CA MET A 213 22.71 3.06 -7.33
C MET A 213 22.49 4.52 -7.74
N SER A 214 22.16 5.41 -6.80
CA SER A 214 21.83 6.80 -7.08
C SER A 214 23.00 7.57 -7.71
N ASP A 215 24.23 7.22 -7.33
CA ASP A 215 25.49 7.75 -7.89
C ASP A 215 26.01 6.94 -9.11
N GLY A 216 25.30 5.88 -9.50
CA GLY A 216 25.66 4.97 -10.59
C GLY A 216 26.65 3.87 -10.23
N ILE A 217 27.08 3.74 -8.96
CA ILE A 217 28.04 2.72 -8.51
C ILE A 217 27.50 2.00 -7.28
N LEU A 218 27.15 0.72 -7.43
CA LEU A 218 26.79 -0.11 -6.29
C LEU A 218 28.05 -0.56 -5.53
N SER A 219 28.34 0.06 -4.38
CA SER A 219 29.54 -0.20 -3.58
C SER A 219 29.52 -1.60 -2.92
N SER A 220 30.68 -2.04 -2.42
CA SER A 220 30.77 -3.31 -1.67
C SER A 220 30.15 -3.24 -0.27
N SER A 221 29.99 -2.03 0.29
CA SER A 221 29.43 -1.81 1.62
C SER A 221 27.91 -1.93 1.57
N GLU A 222 27.28 -1.28 0.60
CA GLU A 222 25.83 -1.34 0.38
C GLU A 222 25.38 -2.74 -0.03
N GLN A 223 26.14 -3.43 -0.90
CA GLN A 223 25.86 -4.81 -1.27
C GLN A 223 25.76 -5.72 -0.04
N LYS A 224 26.70 -5.59 0.91
CA LYS A 224 26.66 -6.40 2.13
C LYS A 224 25.42 -6.15 2.96
N LEU A 225 24.98 -4.89 3.09
CA LEU A 225 23.75 -4.57 3.83
C LEU A 225 22.53 -5.13 3.10
N ILE A 226 22.47 -5.01 1.77
CA ILE A 226 21.40 -5.58 0.96
C ILE A 226 21.36 -7.12 1.09
N ASP A 227 22.51 -7.79 1.03
CA ASP A 227 22.62 -9.25 1.21
C ASP A 227 22.11 -9.67 2.61
N ILE A 228 22.52 -8.93 3.65
CA ILE A 228 22.03 -9.16 5.02
C ILE A 228 20.50 -9.01 5.08
N PHE A 229 19.93 -8.01 4.40
CA PHE A 229 18.49 -7.82 4.35
C PHE A 229 17.79 -8.97 3.64
N VAL A 230 18.27 -9.41 2.47
CA VAL A 230 17.71 -10.54 1.70
C VAL A 230 17.68 -11.80 2.57
N ASP A 231 18.82 -12.13 3.20
CA ASP A 231 18.96 -13.30 4.07
C ASP A 231 18.00 -13.25 5.28
N ARG A 232 17.97 -12.11 5.99
CA ARG A 232 17.19 -11.94 7.22
C ARG A 232 15.70 -11.84 6.97
N ALA A 233 15.31 -11.14 5.89
CA ALA A 233 13.91 -10.99 5.51
C ALA A 233 13.34 -12.27 4.87
N GLY A 234 14.20 -13.23 4.50
CA GLY A 234 13.83 -14.49 3.88
C GLY A 234 13.27 -14.29 2.47
N ILE A 235 13.90 -13.40 1.70
CA ILE A 235 13.59 -13.19 0.28
C ILE A 235 14.31 -14.26 -0.52
N ASP A 236 13.65 -14.84 -1.53
CA ASP A 236 14.29 -15.83 -2.39
C ASP A 236 15.37 -15.18 -3.28
N ASP A 237 16.51 -15.84 -3.45
CA ASP A 237 17.64 -15.32 -4.25
C ASP A 237 17.21 -14.96 -5.69
N SER A 238 16.30 -15.74 -6.29
CA SER A 238 15.82 -15.48 -7.64
C SER A 238 14.89 -14.25 -7.70
N GLU A 239 14.13 -13.99 -6.64
CA GLU A 239 13.33 -12.77 -6.51
C GLU A 239 14.23 -11.55 -6.33
N ALA A 240 15.25 -11.66 -5.47
CA ALA A 240 16.20 -10.58 -5.23
C ALA A 240 16.99 -10.21 -6.49
N GLU A 241 17.48 -11.22 -7.23
CA GLU A 241 18.18 -10.99 -8.50
C GLU A 241 17.24 -10.40 -9.56
N THR A 242 16.00 -10.86 -9.63
CA THR A 242 15.00 -10.27 -10.56
C THR A 242 14.78 -8.78 -10.28
N VAL A 243 14.63 -8.38 -9.01
CA VAL A 243 14.48 -6.97 -8.62
C VAL A 243 15.72 -6.16 -9.04
N ARG A 244 16.91 -6.69 -8.75
CA ARG A 244 18.19 -6.05 -9.11
C ARG A 244 18.32 -5.86 -10.62
N GLU A 245 18.09 -6.90 -11.41
CA GLU A 245 18.21 -6.88 -12.87
C GLU A 245 17.26 -5.84 -13.49
N VAL A 246 16.00 -5.82 -13.05
CA VAL A 246 15.00 -4.85 -13.55
C VAL A 246 15.44 -3.42 -13.27
N LEU A 247 15.97 -3.13 -12.07
CA LEU A 247 16.44 -1.79 -11.73
C LEU A 247 17.70 -1.39 -12.49
N LEU A 248 18.65 -2.30 -12.69
CA LEU A 248 19.82 -2.06 -13.52
C LEU A 248 19.42 -1.76 -14.97
N LEU A 249 18.52 -2.56 -15.55
CA LEU A 249 17.98 -2.33 -16.89
C LEU A 249 17.24 -0.99 -16.97
N LYS A 250 16.41 -0.65 -15.97
CA LYS A 250 15.73 0.66 -15.91
C LYS A 250 16.75 1.80 -15.92
N ASN A 251 17.77 1.74 -15.07
CA ASN A 251 18.77 2.81 -14.96
C ASN A 251 19.60 2.95 -16.24
N GLN A 252 19.88 1.85 -16.94
CA GLN A 252 20.62 1.87 -18.21
C GLN A 252 19.79 2.30 -19.42
N LEU A 253 18.50 1.93 -19.47
CA LEU A 253 17.68 2.03 -20.68
C LEU A 253 16.55 3.06 -20.62
N SER A 254 16.14 3.54 -19.44
CA SER A 254 14.96 4.43 -19.31
C SER A 254 15.14 5.82 -19.92
N ALA A 255 16.37 6.23 -20.18
CA ALA A 255 16.72 7.51 -20.82
C ALA A 255 17.12 7.38 -22.30
N LEU A 256 16.95 6.19 -22.91
CA LEU A 256 17.18 5.96 -24.34
C LEU A 256 15.92 6.24 -25.18
#